data_AF-A0A843LWM1-F1
#
_entry.id   AF-A0A843LWM1-F1
#
_cell.length_a   1.000
_cell.length_b   1.000
_cell.length_c   1.000
_cell.angle_alpha   90.00
_cell.angle_beta   90.00
_cell.angle_gamma   90.00
#
_symmetry.space_group_name_H-M   'P 1'
#
loop_
_entity.id
_entity.type
_entity.pdbx_description
1 polymer ?
#
loop_
_entity_poly.entity_id
_entity_poly.type
_entity_poly.pdbx_seq_one_letter_code
_entity_poly.pdbx_strand_id
1 'polypeptide(L)'
;MRKSAVALLALALVLCSACVPGGTEAAGVAGTDIAGRVVNETGAAFPGVEVRAVNLASRTPYRAYSGPDGNYTMPGDFVQGTYAVSAHFTNYSANITYY
;
A
#
# COMPACT_ATOMS: atom_id res chain seq x y z
N MET A 1 11.19 -52.54 -1.50
CA MET A 1 10.21 -51.72 -0.74
C MET A 1 10.87 -50.53 -0.02
N ARG A 2 11.91 -50.72 0.82
CA ARG A 2 12.57 -49.61 1.56
C ARG A 2 13.24 -48.54 0.68
N LYS A 3 13.92 -48.94 -0.39
CA LYS A 3 14.62 -48.01 -1.32
C LYS A 3 13.64 -47.13 -2.11
N SER A 4 12.49 -47.69 -2.49
CA SER A 4 11.42 -46.97 -3.20
C SER A 4 10.74 -45.93 -2.32
N ALA A 5 10.57 -46.22 -1.02
CA ALA A 5 10.04 -45.26 -0.06
C ALA A 5 11.00 -44.07 0.15
N VAL A 6 12.31 -44.33 0.20
CA VAL A 6 13.33 -43.26 0.30
C VAL A 6 13.36 -42.41 -0.96
N ALA A 7 13.25 -43.03 -2.15
CA ALA A 7 13.20 -42.30 -3.42
C ALA A 7 11.94 -41.42 -3.54
N LEU A 8 10.78 -41.91 -3.09
CA LEU A 8 9.54 -41.14 -3.06
C LEU A 8 9.59 -39.98 -2.06
N LEU A 9 10.20 -40.19 -0.89
CA LEU A 9 10.38 -39.14 0.11
C LEU A 9 11.31 -38.03 -0.41
N ALA A 10 12.40 -38.41 -1.08
CA ALA A 10 13.33 -37.47 -1.68
C ALA A 10 12.67 -36.65 -2.80
N LEU A 11 11.87 -37.30 -3.65
CA LEU A 11 11.13 -36.63 -4.72
C LEU A 11 10.07 -35.65 -4.17
N ALA A 12 9.36 -36.04 -3.11
CA ALA A 12 8.39 -35.17 -2.44
C ALA A 12 9.05 -33.92 -1.84
N LEU A 13 10.25 -34.06 -1.26
CA LEU A 13 11.00 -32.93 -0.71
C LEU A 13 11.42 -31.93 -1.81
N VAL A 14 11.88 -32.43 -2.96
CA VAL A 14 12.27 -31.61 -4.11
C VAL A 14 11.08 -30.86 -4.70
N LEU A 15 9.92 -31.52 -4.79
CA LEU A 15 8.69 -30.89 -5.26
C LEU A 15 8.19 -29.80 -4.29
N CYS A 16 8.30 -30.02 -2.97
CA CYS A 16 7.96 -28.99 -1.98
C CYS A 16 8.88 -27.76 -2.05
N SER A 17 10.17 -27.92 -2.37
CA SER A 17 11.08 -26.77 -2.52
C SER A 17 10.85 -25.93 -3.79
N ALA A 18 10.18 -26.48 -4.80
CA ALA A 18 9.80 -25.73 -6.00
C ALA A 18 8.50 -24.93 -5.83
N CYS A 19 7.72 -25.22 -4.78
CA CYS A 19 6.49 -24.53 -4.42
C CYS A 19 6.73 -23.46 -3.33
N VAL A 20 7.91 -22.83 -3.34
CA VAL A 20 8.09 -21.59 -2.58
C VAL A 20 7.56 -20.47 -3.49
N PRO A 21 6.41 -19.83 -3.18
CA PRO A 21 6.04 -18.61 -3.89
C PRO A 21 7.22 -17.65 -3.77
N GLY A 22 7.83 -17.36 -4.92
CA GLY A 22 8.99 -16.48 -5.01
C GLY A 22 8.67 -15.17 -4.33
N GLY A 23 9.58 -14.73 -3.46
CA GLY A 23 9.55 -13.40 -2.88
C GLY A 23 8.21 -13.07 -2.21
N THR A 24 8.11 -13.30 -0.90
CA THR A 24 7.53 -12.21 -0.12
C THR A 24 8.45 -11.03 -0.39
N GLU A 25 8.07 -10.19 -1.35
CA GLU A 25 8.52 -8.82 -1.45
C GLU A 25 8.20 -8.25 -0.07
N ALA A 26 9.16 -8.34 0.85
CA ALA A 26 9.17 -7.48 2.00
C ALA A 26 9.30 -6.11 1.37
N ALA A 27 8.16 -5.49 1.06
CA ALA A 27 8.10 -4.09 0.68
C ALA A 27 8.87 -3.41 1.79
N GLY A 28 10.13 -3.08 1.49
CA GLY A 28 10.99 -2.44 2.45
C GLY A 28 10.23 -1.21 2.87
N VAL A 29 9.77 -1.17 4.11
CA VAL A 29 9.22 0.04 4.69
C VAL A 29 10.43 0.94 4.92
N ALA A 30 11.01 1.43 3.83
CA ALA A 30 11.72 2.69 3.81
C ALA A 30 10.60 3.72 4.01
N GLY A 31 10.22 3.91 5.28
CA GLY A 31 9.08 4.70 5.73
C GLY A 31 9.32 6.20 5.53
N THR A 32 9.61 6.61 4.31
CA THR A 32 9.67 8.01 3.89
C THR A 32 8.56 8.36 2.93
N ASP A 33 7.72 7.41 2.52
CA ASP A 33 6.67 7.66 1.54
C ASP A 33 5.28 7.50 2.14
N ILE A 34 4.37 8.36 1.73
CA ILE A 34 2.93 8.24 2.00
C ILE A 34 2.27 7.90 0.68
N ALA A 35 1.92 6.64 0.52
CA ALA A 35 1.13 6.14 -0.59
C ALA A 35 -0.17 5.53 -0.08
N GLY A 36 -1.20 5.54 -0.91
CA GLY A 36 -2.49 4.96 -0.54
C GLY A 36 -3.46 4.91 -1.70
N ARG A 37 -4.72 4.61 -1.38
CA ARG A 37 -5.81 4.53 -2.35
C ARG A 37 -7.04 5.25 -1.81
N VAL A 38 -7.62 6.11 -2.63
CA VAL A 38 -8.86 6.82 -2.35
C VAL A 38 -10.02 6.07 -3.00
N VAL A 39 -11.05 5.81 -2.20
CA VAL A 39 -12.28 5.14 -2.63
C VAL A 39 -13.49 5.99 -2.28
N ASN A 40 -14.57 5.81 -3.03
CA ASN A 40 -15.87 6.39 -2.70
C ASN A 40 -16.65 5.48 -1.71
N GLU A 41 -17.89 5.86 -1.43
CA GLU A 41 -18.79 5.14 -0.50
C GLU A 41 -19.11 3.70 -0.93
N THR A 42 -18.98 3.38 -2.22
CA THR A 42 -19.19 2.02 -2.74
C THR A 42 -17.91 1.18 -2.77
N GLY A 43 -16.77 1.74 -2.34
CA GLY A 43 -15.46 1.12 -2.41
C GLY A 43 -14.79 1.19 -3.78
N ALA A 44 -15.43 1.85 -4.76
CA ALA A 44 -14.86 2.04 -6.09
C ALA A 44 -13.73 3.08 -6.07
N ALA A 45 -12.81 2.98 -7.03
CA ALA A 45 -11.73 3.95 -7.20
C ALA A 45 -12.28 5.36 -7.35
N PHE A 46 -11.74 6.32 -6.59
CA PHE A 46 -12.14 7.72 -6.71
C PHE A 46 -10.97 8.56 -7.26
N PRO A 47 -10.91 8.77 -8.58
CA PRO A 47 -9.84 9.55 -9.22
C PRO A 47 -10.01 11.06 -9.04
N GLY A 48 -8.90 11.79 -9.09
CA GLY A 48 -8.87 13.26 -9.06
C GLY A 48 -9.02 13.88 -7.66
N VAL A 49 -8.97 13.08 -6.60
CA VAL A 49 -9.00 13.54 -5.21
C VAL A 49 -7.63 14.08 -4.82
N GLU A 50 -7.60 15.32 -4.34
CA GLU A 50 -6.41 15.91 -3.75
C GLU A 50 -6.19 15.30 -2.37
N VAL A 51 -5.06 14.63 -2.18
CA VAL A 51 -4.58 14.20 -0.88
C VAL A 51 -3.55 15.20 -0.40
N ARG A 52 -3.80 15.82 0.74
CA ARG A 52 -2.92 16.79 1.39
C ARG A 52 -2.38 16.23 2.70
N ALA A 53 -1.07 16.14 2.79
CA ALA A 53 -0.36 15.74 4.00
C ALA A 53 0.40 16.95 4.56
N VAL A 54 0.20 17.27 5.84
CA VAL A 54 0.84 18.42 6.51
C VAL A 54 1.71 17.91 7.64
N ASN A 55 3.01 18.16 7.58
CA ASN A 55 3.91 17.84 8.68
C ASN A 55 3.53 18.69 9.90
N LEU A 56 3.24 18.06 11.04
CA LEU A 56 2.77 18.78 12.24
C LEU A 56 3.85 19.66 12.87
N ALA A 57 5.13 19.31 12.69
CA ALA A 57 6.25 20.06 13.24
C ALA A 57 6.62 21.25 12.34
N SER A 58 6.86 21.02 11.04
CA SER A 58 7.30 22.06 10.11
C SER A 58 6.16 22.84 9.47
N ARG A 59 4.93 22.33 9.53
CA ARG A 59 3.74 22.83 8.83
C ARG A 59 3.88 22.85 7.30
N THR A 60 4.86 22.13 6.75
CA THR A 60 5.05 21.99 5.31
C THR A 60 3.94 21.11 4.73
N PRO A 61 3.18 21.60 3.74
CA PRO A 61 2.17 20.81 3.05
C PRO A 61 2.76 20.09 1.83
N TYR A 62 2.40 18.82 1.69
CA TYR A 62 2.63 18.01 0.50
C TYR A 62 1.28 17.65 -0.12
N ARG A 63 1.25 17.53 -1.45
CA ARG A 63 0.03 17.28 -2.22
C ARG A 63 0.26 16.20 -3.25
N ALA A 64 -0.71 15.32 -3.41
CA ALA A 64 -0.80 14.34 -4.46
C ALA A 64 -2.24 14.23 -4.95
N TYR A 65 -2.45 13.71 -6.15
CA TYR A 65 -3.78 13.45 -6.69
C TYR A 65 -3.96 11.95 -6.92
N SER A 66 -5.15 11.43 -6.60
CA SER A 66 -5.49 10.04 -6.91
C SER A 66 -5.63 9.83 -8.42
N GLY A 67 -5.00 8.77 -8.92
CA GLY A 67 -5.09 8.34 -10.32
C GLY A 67 -6.37 7.56 -10.64
N PRO A 68 -6.50 7.03 -11.87
CA PRO A 68 -7.66 6.27 -12.33
C PRO A 68 -8.06 5.09 -11.42
N ASP A 69 -7.08 4.41 -10.83
CA ASP A 69 -7.29 3.28 -9.92
C ASP A 69 -7.57 3.72 -8.46
N GLY A 70 -7.57 5.03 -8.21
CA GLY A 70 -7.68 5.65 -6.88
C GLY A 70 -6.35 5.77 -6.16
N ASN A 71 -5.27 5.21 -6.69
CA ASN A 71 -3.95 5.19 -6.07
C ASN A 71 -3.31 6.59 -6.10
N TYR A 72 -2.58 6.93 -5.04
CA TYR A 72 -1.74 8.13 -4.97
C TYR A 72 -0.42 7.80 -4.27
N THR A 73 0.61 8.57 -4.61
CA THR A 73 1.93 8.55 -3.96
C THR A 73 2.35 10.00 -3.74
N MET A 74 2.89 10.28 -2.56
CA MET A 74 3.37 11.61 -2.24
C MET A 74 4.70 11.93 -2.94
N PRO A 75 5.05 13.23 -3.09
CA PRO A 75 6.35 13.63 -3.61
C PRO A 75 7.54 13.05 -2.82
N GLY A 76 8.67 12.78 -3.48
CA GLY A 76 9.81 12.11 -2.85
C GLY A 76 10.62 12.96 -1.85
N ASP A 77 10.33 14.25 -1.72
CA ASP A 77 10.96 15.18 -0.77
C ASP A 77 10.39 15.09 0.66
N PHE A 78 9.72 13.98 0.98
CA PHE A 78 9.18 13.73 2.31
C PHE A 78 10.27 13.59 3.38
N VAL A 79 10.04 14.29 4.49
CA VAL A 79 10.89 14.23 5.68
C VAL A 79 10.19 13.40 6.75
N GLN A 80 10.95 12.67 7.59
CA GLN A 80 10.36 11.94 8.72
C GLN A 80 9.55 12.87 9.65
N GLY A 81 8.42 12.39 10.15
CA GLY A 81 7.61 13.15 11.11
C GLY A 81 6.17 12.69 11.18
N THR A 82 5.38 13.35 12.03
CA THR A 82 3.94 13.12 12.12
C THR A 82 3.23 14.01 11.12
N TYR A 83 2.28 13.44 10.38
CA TYR A 83 1.53 14.14 9.35
C TYR A 83 0.03 14.10 9.64
N ALA A 84 -0.64 15.25 9.47
CA ALA A 84 -2.08 15.31 9.30
C ALA A 84 -2.40 15.10 7.82
N VAL A 85 -3.10 14.01 7.49
CA VAL A 85 -3.50 13.67 6.13
C VAL A 85 -4.99 13.95 5.96
N SER A 86 -5.33 14.62 4.87
CA SER A 86 -6.70 15.00 4.51
C SER A 86 -6.92 14.76 3.02
N ALA A 87 -8.14 14.36 2.65
CA ALA A 87 -8.53 14.18 1.27
C ALA A 87 -9.60 15.23 0.92
N HIS A 88 -9.41 15.94 -0.19
CA HIS A 88 -10.28 16.98 -0.67
C HIS A 88 -10.61 16.74 -2.14
N PHE A 89 -11.89 16.78 -2.47
CA PHE A 89 -12.35 16.80 -3.84
C PHE A 89 -13.32 17.95 -3.99
N THR A 90 -13.07 18.81 -4.98
CA THR A 90 -13.85 20.04 -5.20
C THR A 90 -15.34 19.68 -5.34
N ASN A 91 -16.21 20.33 -4.56
CA ASN A 91 -17.65 20.06 -4.49
C ASN A 91 -18.06 18.66 -3.96
N TYR A 92 -17.17 17.94 -3.27
CA TYR A 92 -17.50 16.68 -2.61
C TYR A 92 -17.15 16.75 -1.13
N SER A 93 -18.18 16.69 -0.28
CA SER A 93 -18.03 16.57 1.17
C SER A 93 -18.38 15.15 1.55
N ALA A 94 -17.39 14.34 1.93
CA ALA A 94 -17.64 13.01 2.46
C ALA A 94 -18.34 13.16 3.83
N ASN A 95 -19.60 12.77 3.93
CA ASN A 95 -20.34 12.74 5.19
C ASN A 95 -20.22 11.35 5.83
N ILE A 96 -19.01 10.98 6.28
CA ILE A 96 -18.80 9.72 6.99
C ILE A 96 -18.19 10.03 8.35
N THR A 97 -18.95 9.74 9.42
CA THR A 97 -18.48 9.78 10.80
C THR A 97 -18.21 8.34 11.23
N TYR A 98 -16.98 8.03 11.64
CA TYR A 98 -16.64 6.74 12.23
C TYR A 98 -17.00 6.76 13.73
N TYR A 99 -17.77 5.77 14.20
CA TYR A 99 -18.13 5.54 15.60
C TYR A 99 -17.34 4.36 16.19
#